data_AF-A0A920KX63-F1
#
_entry.id   AF-A0A920KX63-F1
#
_cell.length_a   1.000
_cell.length_b   1.000
_cell.length_c   1.000
_cell.angle_alpha   90.00
_cell.angle_beta   90.00
_cell.angle_gamma   90.00
#
_symmetry.space_group_name_H-M   'P 1'
#
loop_
_entity.id
_entity.type
_entity.pdbx_description
1 polymer ?
#
loop_
_entity_poly.entity_id
_entity_poly.type
_entity_poly.pdbx_seq_one_letter_code
_entity_poly.pdbx_strand_id
1 'polypeptide(L)'
;MFDVHQVDDMYYYEIPDSLFGREMLVVTRIAKTASGIGFGGGKQNTQVLRWEKRSKKVLLRVVSHQISLPILYRIHEAVVNSNFEPILYSFDIKTIGKDSTSTVIQVNKFLESDVKAFGFPNSRRKTYKISSLDKSRSFIESIKSYPLNVEMRHVKTYNSSEPPSNASTGSISLEMNNSMILLPKEQMKRRYFDQRVGWFARGQVDYGLDVQESKTIRYLDRWRLEIAPEDIEKFERGELVEPIKPIAYYIDRATPKKWRKYIKQGIEDWQVAFEAAGFKNAILAKDPPTAEEDPDWSPEDVRYSVVRYLASPIQMPMVHT
;
A
#
# COMPACT_ATOMS: atom_id res chain seq x y z
N MET A 1 11.81 1.18 -9.80
CA MET A 1 10.71 2.07 -9.34
C MET A 1 10.92 3.43 -9.98
N PHE A 2 10.18 4.48 -9.56
CA PHE A 2 10.53 5.86 -9.90
C PHE A 2 11.86 6.25 -9.27
N ASP A 3 12.60 7.14 -9.92
CA ASP A 3 13.61 7.90 -9.21
C ASP A 3 12.98 9.18 -8.68
N VAL A 4 13.42 9.59 -7.49
CA VAL A 4 12.95 10.79 -6.82
C VAL A 4 14.12 11.76 -6.74
N HIS A 5 13.99 12.87 -7.44
CA HIS A 5 14.99 13.93 -7.45
C HIS A 5 14.51 15.08 -6.57
N GLN A 6 15.42 15.63 -5.78
CA GLN A 6 15.20 16.87 -5.06
C GLN A 6 16.19 17.93 -5.57
N VAL A 7 15.66 19.06 -6.00
CA VAL A 7 16.44 20.24 -6.39
C VAL A 7 15.89 21.41 -5.58
N ASP A 8 16.70 21.94 -4.67
CA ASP A 8 16.26 22.87 -3.63
C ASP A 8 15.05 22.29 -2.84
N ASP A 9 13.92 23.01 -2.80
CA ASP A 9 12.68 22.57 -2.15
C ASP A 9 11.71 21.84 -3.11
N MET A 10 12.15 21.57 -4.34
CA MET A 10 11.32 20.97 -5.39
C MET A 10 11.60 19.49 -5.56
N TYR A 11 10.51 18.71 -5.56
CA TYR A 11 10.52 17.27 -5.77
C TYR A 11 10.03 16.91 -7.17
N TYR A 12 10.78 16.01 -7.80
CA TYR A 12 10.48 15.50 -9.13
C TYR A 12 10.44 13.98 -9.13
N TYR A 13 9.46 13.41 -9.83
CA TYR A 13 9.46 12.00 -10.18
C TYR A 13 9.99 11.84 -11.58
N GLU A 14 11.05 11.05 -11.70
CA GLU A 14 11.46 10.46 -12.97
C GLU A 14 10.81 9.08 -13.08
N ILE A 15 9.79 9.00 -13.94
CA ILE A 15 8.99 7.80 -14.13
C ILE A 15 9.52 7.07 -15.37
N PRO A 16 10.10 5.86 -15.23
CA PRO A 16 10.40 5.02 -16.38
C PRO A 16 9.15 4.81 -17.23
N ASP A 17 9.25 5.01 -18.55
CA ASP A 17 8.10 4.96 -19.45
C ASP A 17 7.44 3.56 -19.45
N SER A 18 8.19 2.51 -19.11
CA SER A 18 7.71 1.13 -18.91
C SER A 18 6.75 0.95 -17.72
N LEU A 19 6.64 1.95 -16.84
CA LEU A 19 5.68 1.95 -15.72
C LEU A 19 4.37 2.65 -16.07
N PHE A 20 4.26 3.36 -17.20
CA PHE A 20 2.96 3.87 -17.63
C PHE A 20 2.02 2.71 -17.98
N GLY A 21 0.75 2.86 -17.59
CA GLY A 21 -0.25 1.79 -17.72
C GLY A 21 -0.21 0.74 -16.60
N ARG A 22 0.86 0.68 -15.79
CA ARG A 22 0.94 -0.24 -14.65
C ARG A 22 0.12 0.28 -13.48
N GLU A 23 -0.59 -0.63 -12.84
CA GLU A 23 -1.34 -0.36 -11.61
C GLU A 23 -0.42 -0.35 -10.40
N MET A 24 -0.70 0.58 -9.50
CA MET A 24 -0.01 0.76 -8.24
C MET A 24 -1.01 0.84 -7.11
N LEU A 25 -0.75 0.13 -6.01
CA LEU A 25 -1.55 0.22 -4.80
C LEU A 25 -1.07 1.41 -3.98
N VAL A 26 -1.95 2.35 -3.67
CA VAL A 26 -1.66 3.43 -2.74
C VAL A 26 -2.30 3.14 -1.39
N VAL A 27 -1.48 3.07 -0.35
CA VAL A 27 -1.92 2.94 1.04
C VAL A 27 -1.60 4.22 1.80
N THR A 28 -2.64 4.88 2.31
CA THR A 28 -2.50 6.09 3.11
C THR A 28 -2.61 5.73 4.59
N ARG A 29 -1.66 6.19 5.41
CA ARG A 29 -1.59 5.96 6.85
C ARG A 29 -1.30 7.26 7.58
N ILE A 30 -1.76 7.37 8.82
CA ILE A 30 -1.31 8.42 9.75
C ILE A 30 0.06 7.98 10.28
N ALA A 31 1.12 8.75 10.04
CA ALA A 31 2.44 8.49 10.60
C ALA A 31 2.56 9.03 12.04
N LYS A 32 2.15 10.29 12.25
CA LYS A 32 2.10 10.94 13.56
C LYS A 32 0.82 11.76 13.69
N THR A 33 0.28 11.84 14.91
CA THR A 33 -0.98 12.56 15.15
C THR A 33 -1.10 13.04 16.59
N ALA A 34 -1.98 14.02 16.80
CA ALA A 34 -2.37 14.45 18.13
C ALA A 34 -3.49 13.54 18.69
N SER A 35 -3.72 13.65 20.00
CA SER A 35 -4.73 12.87 20.71
C SER A 35 -6.12 12.98 20.04
N GLY A 36 -6.92 11.92 20.11
CA GLY A 36 -8.31 11.91 19.62
C GLY A 36 -8.50 11.88 18.09
N ILE A 37 -7.44 11.98 17.29
CA ILE A 37 -7.51 11.94 15.81
C ILE A 37 -7.31 10.50 15.28
N GLY A 38 -6.49 9.69 15.95
CA GLY A 38 -6.15 8.33 15.54
C GLY A 38 -4.88 7.84 16.23
N PHE A 39 -4.22 6.84 15.65
CA PHE A 39 -2.93 6.32 16.09
C PHE A 39 -1.94 6.28 14.93
N GLY A 40 -0.65 6.47 15.24
CA GLY A 40 0.43 6.29 14.27
C GLY A 40 0.40 4.86 13.70
N GLY A 41 0.64 4.72 12.40
CA GLY A 41 0.49 3.46 11.65
C GLY A 41 -0.94 3.17 11.16
N GLY A 42 -1.96 3.88 11.67
CA GLY A 42 -3.35 3.62 11.31
C GLY A 42 -3.68 3.89 9.85
N LYS A 43 -4.14 2.86 9.12
CA LYS A 43 -4.59 2.95 7.72
C LYS A 43 -5.83 3.85 7.59
N GLN A 44 -5.76 4.81 6.67
CA GLN A 44 -6.81 5.79 6.39
C GLN A 44 -7.50 5.53 5.05
N ASN A 45 -6.74 5.07 4.05
CA ASN A 45 -7.26 4.83 2.71
C ASN A 45 -6.45 3.73 2.00
N THR A 46 -7.08 3.08 1.02
CA THR A 46 -6.43 2.14 0.11
C THR A 46 -7.10 2.25 -1.25
N GLN A 47 -6.31 2.46 -2.30
CA GLN A 47 -6.81 2.66 -3.65
C GLN A 47 -5.81 2.15 -4.68
N VAL A 48 -6.28 1.80 -5.88
CA VAL A 48 -5.42 1.46 -7.01
C VAL A 48 -5.34 2.66 -7.93
N LEU A 49 -4.12 3.09 -8.25
CA LEU A 49 -3.87 4.19 -9.17
C LEU A 49 -3.07 3.71 -10.38
N ARG A 50 -3.20 4.43 -11.49
CA ARG A 50 -2.44 4.19 -12.72
C ARG A 50 -1.93 5.51 -13.27
N TRP A 51 -0.66 5.50 -13.67
CA TRP A 51 -0.03 6.61 -14.38
C TRP A 51 -0.26 6.45 -15.88
N GLU A 52 -0.70 7.51 -16.54
CA GLU A 52 -0.94 7.54 -17.98
C GLU A 52 -0.23 8.75 -18.61
N LYS A 53 0.62 8.51 -19.61
CA LYS A 53 1.26 9.57 -20.40
C LYS A 53 0.35 9.98 -21.55
N ARG A 54 0.02 11.27 -21.65
CA ARG A 54 -0.85 11.86 -22.68
C ARG A 54 -0.23 13.14 -23.24
N SER A 55 0.34 13.05 -24.44
CA SER A 55 0.96 14.18 -25.13
C SER A 55 1.98 14.92 -24.26
N LYS A 56 1.63 16.10 -23.72
CA LYS A 56 2.50 16.94 -22.89
C LYS A 56 2.22 16.80 -21.37
N LYS A 57 1.36 15.86 -20.99
CA LYS A 57 0.90 15.67 -19.61
C LYS A 57 1.08 14.22 -19.16
N VAL A 58 1.20 14.06 -17.85
CA VAL A 58 1.05 12.78 -17.17
C VAL A 58 -0.21 12.87 -16.30
N LEU A 59 -1.07 11.87 -16.40
CA LEU A 59 -2.32 11.77 -15.63
C LEU A 59 -2.15 10.69 -14.57
N LEU A 60 -2.67 10.97 -13.38
CA LEU A 60 -2.84 9.98 -12.33
C LEU A 60 -4.32 9.62 -12.27
N ARG A 61 -4.67 8.37 -12.52
CA ARG A 61 -6.06 7.90 -12.56
C ARG A 61 -6.38 7.00 -11.37
N VAL A 62 -7.65 7.02 -10.98
CA VAL A 62 -8.21 6.07 -10.02
C VAL A 62 -8.74 4.86 -10.78
N VAL A 63 -8.20 3.68 -10.49
CA VAL A 63 -8.61 2.42 -11.09
C VAL A 63 -9.64 1.75 -10.18
N SER A 64 -10.75 1.30 -10.76
CA SER A 64 -11.74 0.48 -10.08
C SER A 64 -11.71 -0.93 -10.64
N HIS A 65 -11.61 -1.91 -9.75
CA HIS A 65 -11.79 -3.33 -10.09
C HIS A 65 -13.17 -3.84 -9.64
N GLN A 66 -14.13 -2.95 -9.37
CA GLN A 66 -15.48 -3.40 -9.01
C GLN A 66 -16.12 -4.27 -10.10
N ILE A 67 -15.67 -4.12 -11.35
CA ILE A 67 -16.11 -4.88 -12.50
C ILE A 67 -14.88 -5.56 -13.13
N SER A 68 -14.92 -6.88 -13.29
CA SER A 68 -13.88 -7.65 -13.99
C SER A 68 -14.54 -8.55 -15.01
N LEU A 69 -14.10 -8.46 -16.27
CA LEU A 69 -14.53 -9.33 -17.35
C LEU A 69 -13.30 -9.91 -18.06
N PRO A 70 -13.34 -11.19 -18.46
CA PRO A 70 -12.42 -11.70 -19.47
C PRO A 70 -12.59 -10.92 -20.79
N ILE A 71 -11.48 -10.59 -21.46
CA ILE A 71 -11.43 -9.80 -22.71
C ILE A 71 -12.28 -10.40 -23.85
N LEU A 72 -12.63 -11.68 -23.76
CA LEU A 72 -13.32 -12.46 -24.81
C LEU A 72 -14.83 -12.17 -24.92
N TYR A 73 -15.44 -11.40 -24.03
CA TYR A 73 -16.88 -11.13 -24.07
C TYR A 73 -17.22 -9.89 -24.93
N ARG A 74 -18.24 -10.01 -25.79
CA ARG A 74 -18.77 -8.93 -26.65
C ARG A 74 -19.19 -7.66 -25.90
N ILE A 75 -19.43 -7.74 -24.59
CA ILE A 75 -19.79 -6.61 -23.72
C ILE A 75 -18.58 -5.86 -23.13
N HIS A 76 -17.35 -6.31 -23.41
CA HIS A 76 -16.12 -5.70 -22.86
C HIS A 76 -16.04 -4.19 -23.14
N GLU A 77 -16.34 -3.75 -24.37
CA GLU A 77 -16.32 -2.33 -24.74
C GLU A 77 -17.37 -1.51 -23.97
N ALA A 78 -18.61 -2.03 -23.86
CA ALA A 78 -19.67 -1.38 -23.10
C ALA A 78 -19.31 -1.25 -21.61
N VAL A 79 -18.64 -2.24 -21.05
CA VAL A 79 -18.17 -2.24 -19.66
C VAL A 79 -16.99 -1.31 -19.45
N VAL A 80 -16.01 -1.27 -20.35
CA VAL A 80 -14.90 -0.30 -20.28
C VAL A 80 -15.43 1.14 -20.40
N ASN A 81 -16.35 1.40 -21.33
CA ASN A 81 -16.98 2.72 -21.49
C ASN A 81 -17.80 3.12 -20.25
N SER A 82 -18.42 2.14 -19.58
CA SER A 82 -19.17 2.37 -18.33
C SER A 82 -18.27 2.49 -17.08
N ASN A 83 -16.98 2.15 -17.18
CA ASN A 83 -16.00 2.23 -16.09
C ASN A 83 -14.87 3.23 -16.42
N PHE A 84 -15.24 4.43 -16.90
CA PHE A 84 -14.26 5.49 -17.15
C PHE A 84 -13.46 5.84 -15.88
N GLU A 85 -12.15 5.59 -15.92
CA GLU A 85 -11.23 5.85 -14.82
C GLU A 85 -11.09 7.37 -14.57
N PRO A 86 -11.56 7.93 -13.44
CA PRO A 86 -11.46 9.36 -13.19
C PRO A 86 -10.00 9.83 -13.10
N ILE A 87 -9.74 11.04 -13.60
CA ILE A 87 -8.43 11.69 -13.44
C ILE A 87 -8.37 12.28 -12.03
N LEU A 88 -7.45 11.75 -11.21
CA LEU A 88 -7.19 12.25 -9.86
C LEU A 88 -6.36 13.53 -9.89
N TYR A 89 -5.34 13.57 -10.74
CA TYR A 89 -4.46 14.72 -10.90
C TYR A 89 -3.79 14.72 -12.28
N SER A 90 -3.40 15.91 -12.75
CA SER A 90 -2.71 16.10 -14.02
C SER A 90 -1.42 16.89 -13.81
N PHE A 91 -0.33 16.36 -14.35
CA PHE A 91 1.02 16.90 -14.23
C PHE A 91 1.51 17.35 -15.61
N ASP A 92 2.17 18.51 -15.65
CA ASP A 92 2.90 18.92 -16.85
C ASP A 92 4.26 18.23 -16.89
N ILE A 93 4.62 17.70 -18.05
CA ILE A 93 5.94 17.10 -18.28
C ILE A 93 6.98 18.22 -18.23
N LYS A 94 7.99 18.07 -17.37
CA LYS A 94 9.08 19.04 -17.22
C LYS A 94 10.22 18.76 -18.19
N THR A 95 10.57 17.49 -18.34
CA THR A 95 11.57 17.01 -19.30
C THR A 95 11.41 15.50 -19.51
N ILE A 96 12.18 14.97 -20.45
CA ILE A 96 12.44 13.53 -20.60
C ILE A 96 13.82 13.20 -19.99
N GLY A 97 14.02 11.94 -19.58
CA GLY A 97 15.31 11.45 -19.12
C GLY A 97 16.40 11.55 -20.18
N LYS A 98 17.66 11.45 -19.76
CA LYS A 98 18.83 11.58 -20.65
C LYS A 98 18.84 10.55 -21.78
N ASP A 99 18.32 9.36 -21.51
CA ASP A 99 18.21 8.24 -22.46
C ASP A 99 16.85 8.20 -23.19
N SER A 100 15.98 9.18 -22.94
CA SER A 100 14.60 9.25 -23.45
C SER A 100 13.72 8.05 -23.05
N THR A 101 14.07 7.29 -22.01
CA THR A 101 13.27 6.15 -21.52
C THR A 101 12.42 6.47 -20.28
N SER A 102 12.49 7.71 -19.80
CA SER A 102 11.76 8.18 -18.64
C SER A 102 11.14 9.56 -18.86
N THR A 103 10.12 9.86 -18.06
CA THR A 103 9.39 11.12 -18.08
C THR A 103 9.48 11.80 -16.71
N VAL A 104 9.88 13.06 -16.68
CA VAL A 104 10.07 13.82 -15.44
C VAL A 104 8.89 14.77 -15.19
N ILE A 105 8.30 14.65 -14.00
CA ILE A 105 7.21 15.51 -13.52
C ILE A 105 7.55 16.11 -12.16
N GLN A 106 7.02 17.29 -11.88
CA GLN A 106 7.12 17.92 -10.56
C GLN A 106 5.90 17.57 -9.70
N VAL A 107 6.12 17.22 -8.43
CA VAL A 107 5.04 16.67 -7.57
C VAL A 107 4.61 17.55 -6.40
N ASN A 108 5.32 18.65 -6.10
CA ASN A 108 5.02 19.55 -4.98
C ASN A 108 3.54 19.96 -4.92
N LYS A 109 3.02 20.55 -6.01
CA LYS A 109 1.63 21.02 -6.07
C LYS A 109 0.61 19.91 -5.81
N PHE A 110 0.90 18.68 -6.23
CA PHE A 110 0.04 17.53 -5.96
C PHE A 110 0.02 17.17 -4.47
N LEU A 111 1.19 17.10 -3.82
CA LEU A 111 1.30 16.71 -2.41
C LEU A 111 0.89 17.83 -1.44
N GLU A 112 1.14 19.09 -1.78
CA GLU A 112 0.78 20.26 -0.98
C GLU A 112 -0.70 20.67 -1.13
N SER A 113 -1.37 20.22 -2.20
CA SER A 113 -2.79 20.47 -2.38
C SER A 113 -3.67 19.48 -1.61
N ASP A 114 -4.96 19.79 -1.51
CA ASP A 114 -5.93 18.95 -0.82
C ASP A 114 -6.49 17.83 -1.70
N VAL A 115 -5.59 16.96 -2.20
CA VAL A 115 -6.00 15.74 -2.89
C VAL A 115 -6.55 14.76 -1.87
N LYS A 116 -7.89 14.70 -1.76
CA LYS A 116 -8.61 13.91 -0.75
C LYS A 116 -8.13 12.45 -0.65
N ALA A 117 -7.79 11.85 -1.79
CA ALA A 117 -7.29 10.49 -1.90
C ALA A 117 -5.97 10.22 -1.12
N PHE A 118 -5.17 11.26 -0.88
CA PHE A 118 -3.86 11.21 -0.19
C PHE A 118 -3.89 11.94 1.17
N GLY A 119 -5.09 12.32 1.61
CA GLY A 119 -5.32 13.15 2.79
C GLY A 119 -6.29 12.50 3.77
N PHE A 120 -6.86 13.34 4.64
CA PHE A 120 -7.73 12.87 5.70
C PHE A 120 -9.06 12.30 5.15
N PRO A 121 -9.57 11.15 5.64
CA PRO A 121 -10.77 10.52 5.09
C PRO A 121 -12.03 11.39 5.14
N ASN A 122 -12.87 11.32 4.11
CA ASN A 122 -14.10 12.13 4.02
C ASN A 122 -15.05 11.94 5.20
N SER A 123 -15.16 10.73 5.76
CA SER A 123 -15.97 10.47 6.96
C SER A 123 -15.50 11.31 8.14
N ARG A 124 -14.20 11.26 8.44
CA ARG A 124 -13.61 12.04 9.54
C ARG A 124 -13.61 13.53 9.28
N ARG A 125 -13.48 13.96 8.01
CA ARG A 125 -13.67 15.36 7.62
C ARG A 125 -15.05 15.89 8.00
N LYS A 126 -16.10 15.10 7.76
CA LYS A 126 -17.46 15.45 8.16
C LYS A 126 -17.59 15.51 9.68
N THR A 127 -17.09 14.48 10.37
CA THR A 127 -17.13 14.41 11.85
C THR A 127 -16.48 15.63 12.51
N TYR A 128 -15.32 16.05 12.03
CA TYR A 128 -14.59 17.17 12.63
C TYR A 128 -14.81 18.50 11.89
N LYS A 129 -15.85 18.59 11.06
CA LYS A 129 -16.21 19.81 10.31
C LYS A 129 -15.00 20.48 9.63
N ILE A 130 -14.17 19.68 8.96
CA ILE A 130 -13.02 20.18 8.21
C ILE A 130 -13.51 20.97 7.00
N SER A 131 -13.05 22.20 6.87
CA SER A 131 -13.43 23.12 5.77
C SER A 131 -12.41 23.11 4.64
N SER A 132 -11.12 23.24 4.94
CA SER A 132 -10.05 23.35 3.95
C SER A 132 -8.69 22.91 4.49
N LEU A 133 -7.77 22.60 3.59
CA LEU A 133 -6.35 22.44 3.91
C LEU A 133 -5.69 23.82 4.01
N ASP A 134 -4.94 24.04 5.08
CA ASP A 134 -4.07 25.19 5.24
C ASP A 134 -2.70 24.90 4.62
N LYS A 135 -2.46 25.46 3.43
CA LYS A 135 -1.22 25.27 2.67
C LYS A 135 0.00 25.88 3.36
N SER A 136 -0.18 26.94 4.14
CA SER A 136 0.95 27.61 4.82
C SER A 136 1.52 26.79 5.99
N ARG A 137 0.69 25.90 6.56
CA ARG A 137 1.04 24.98 7.64
C ARG A 137 1.07 23.52 7.17
N SER A 138 1.22 23.29 5.87
CA SER A 138 1.32 21.95 5.27
C SER A 138 2.55 21.91 4.37
N PHE A 139 3.35 20.85 4.48
CA PHE A 139 4.61 20.74 3.75
C PHE A 139 5.01 19.27 3.59
N ILE A 140 5.88 19.02 2.62
CA ILE A 140 6.47 17.71 2.37
C ILE A 140 7.62 17.52 3.37
N GLU A 141 7.60 16.42 4.11
CA GLU A 141 8.67 16.04 5.05
C GLU A 141 9.78 15.27 4.32
N SER A 142 9.38 14.30 3.50
CA SER A 142 10.31 13.56 2.66
C SER A 142 9.57 12.76 1.60
N ILE A 143 10.28 12.45 0.52
CA ILE A 143 9.87 11.43 -0.43
C ILE A 143 11.03 10.47 -0.61
N LYS A 144 10.77 9.17 -0.43
CA LYS A 144 11.79 8.12 -0.55
C LYS A 144 11.35 7.11 -1.60
N SER A 145 12.27 6.72 -2.47
CA SER A 145 12.05 5.65 -3.43
C SER A 145 12.75 4.37 -2.97
N TYR A 146 12.02 3.26 -3.05
CA TYR A 146 12.52 1.91 -2.84
C TYR A 146 12.25 1.10 -4.11
N PRO A 147 12.85 -0.10 -4.28
CA PRO A 147 12.71 -0.86 -5.52
C PRO A 147 11.27 -1.18 -5.95
N LEU A 148 10.34 -1.28 -4.99
CA LEU A 148 8.93 -1.63 -5.24
C LEU A 148 7.92 -0.60 -4.74
N ASN A 149 8.34 0.48 -4.07
CA ASN A 149 7.41 1.50 -3.57
C ASN A 149 8.05 2.89 -3.47
N VAL A 150 7.22 3.93 -3.54
CA VAL A 150 7.59 5.30 -3.22
C VAL A 150 6.79 5.74 -2.01
N GLU A 151 7.48 6.19 -0.97
CA GLU A 151 6.92 6.67 0.29
C GLU A 151 6.93 8.20 0.32
N MET A 152 5.75 8.79 0.49
CA MET A 152 5.54 10.23 0.57
C MET A 152 5.09 10.59 1.98
N ARG A 153 5.96 11.26 2.74
CA ARG A 153 5.63 11.81 4.06
C ARG A 153 5.39 13.30 3.96
N HIS A 154 4.27 13.74 4.51
CA HIS A 154 3.91 15.15 4.53
C HIS A 154 3.04 15.50 5.74
N VAL A 155 3.26 16.71 6.26
CA VAL A 155 2.38 17.31 7.26
C VAL A 155 1.22 17.96 6.54
N LYS A 156 -0.01 17.63 6.97
CA LYS A 156 -1.23 18.29 6.51
C LYS A 156 -1.97 18.90 7.69
N THR A 157 -2.22 20.19 7.58
CA THR A 157 -3.02 20.95 8.55
C THR A 157 -4.34 21.34 7.93
N TYR A 158 -5.44 20.98 8.57
CA TYR A 158 -6.80 21.22 8.11
C TYR A 158 -7.51 22.19 9.04
N ASN A 159 -8.14 23.23 8.49
CA ASN A 159 -9.03 24.11 9.26
C ASN A 159 -10.29 23.33 9.66
N SER A 160 -10.68 23.45 10.92
CA SER A 160 -11.74 22.63 11.52
C SER A 160 -12.43 23.42 12.63
N SER A 161 -13.76 23.47 12.62
CA SER A 161 -14.52 24.11 13.70
C SER A 161 -14.78 23.18 14.89
N GLU A 162 -14.56 21.87 14.72
CA GLU A 162 -14.70 20.86 15.78
C GLU A 162 -13.52 19.89 15.78
N PRO A 163 -12.28 20.37 15.99
CA PRO A 163 -11.13 19.49 16.04
C PRO A 163 -11.20 18.63 17.32
N PRO A 164 -10.87 17.33 17.25
CA PRO A 164 -11.00 16.42 18.38
C PRO A 164 -9.95 16.66 19.49
N SER A 165 -8.91 17.43 19.19
CA SER A 165 -7.91 17.88 20.15
C SER A 165 -7.44 19.29 19.83
N ASN A 166 -6.88 19.97 20.84
CA ASN A 166 -6.34 21.32 20.72
C ASN A 166 -7.35 22.29 20.08
N ALA A 167 -8.58 22.31 20.62
CA ALA A 167 -9.70 23.08 20.06
C ALA A 167 -9.43 24.57 19.91
N SER A 168 -8.56 25.14 20.75
CA SER A 168 -8.11 26.53 20.64
C SER A 168 -7.38 26.84 19.33
N THR A 169 -6.85 25.85 18.63
CA THR A 169 -6.14 26.05 17.36
C THR A 169 -7.06 26.13 16.15
N GLY A 170 -8.33 25.70 16.26
CA GLY A 170 -9.28 25.65 15.15
C GLY A 170 -8.79 24.81 13.96
N SER A 171 -7.92 23.83 14.21
CA SER A 171 -7.28 23.05 13.16
C SER A 171 -6.89 21.64 13.60
N ILE A 172 -6.67 20.77 12.63
CA ILE A 172 -6.18 19.40 12.80
C ILE A 172 -4.89 19.26 11.99
N SER A 173 -3.77 19.05 12.68
CA SER A 173 -2.48 18.77 12.05
C SER A 173 -2.08 17.32 12.26
N LEU A 174 -1.63 16.66 11.19
CA LEU A 174 -1.15 15.27 11.23
C LEU A 174 -0.09 15.02 10.16
N GLU A 175 0.86 14.15 10.47
CA GLU A 175 1.83 13.64 9.50
C GLU A 175 1.21 12.43 8.79
N MET A 176 1.04 12.52 7.48
CA MET A 176 0.54 11.45 6.63
C MET A 176 1.69 10.74 5.94
N ASN A 177 1.60 9.42 5.85
CA ASN A 177 2.42 8.62 4.97
C ASN A 177 1.56 8.04 3.85
N ASN A 178 1.96 8.24 2.60
CA ASN A 178 1.35 7.63 1.44
C ASN A 178 2.37 6.73 0.75
N SER A 179 2.07 5.44 0.76
CA SER A 179 2.89 4.39 0.17
C SER A 179 2.33 4.03 -1.19
N MET A 180 3.05 4.31 -2.27
CA MET A 180 2.69 3.91 -3.64
C MET A 180 3.49 2.68 -4.04
N ILE A 181 2.83 1.53 -4.07
CA ILE A 181 3.43 0.20 -4.24
C ILE A 181 3.20 -0.29 -5.68
N LEU A 182 4.26 -0.68 -6.36
CA LEU A 182 4.20 -1.31 -7.68
C LEU A 182 3.66 -2.73 -7.56
N LEU A 183 2.54 -3.01 -8.24
CA LEU A 183 1.96 -4.35 -8.23
C LEU A 183 2.78 -5.32 -9.12
N PRO A 184 2.90 -6.61 -8.75
CA PRO A 184 3.55 -7.63 -9.56
C PRO A 184 2.96 -7.70 -10.97
N LYS A 185 3.81 -7.99 -11.98
CA LYS A 185 3.35 -8.22 -13.36
C LYS A 185 2.46 -9.46 -13.44
N GLU A 186 2.91 -10.53 -12.79
CA GLU A 186 2.17 -11.78 -12.70
C GLU A 186 1.28 -11.75 -11.47
N GLN A 187 -0.03 -11.77 -11.72
CA GLN A 187 -1.02 -11.80 -10.66
C GLN A 187 -1.00 -13.13 -9.93
N MET A 188 -1.16 -13.08 -8.61
CA MET A 188 -1.31 -14.28 -7.80
C MET A 188 -2.59 -15.03 -8.18
N LYS A 189 -2.52 -16.37 -8.23
CA LYS A 189 -3.70 -17.22 -8.43
C LYS A 189 -4.72 -16.99 -7.31
N ARG A 190 -5.90 -16.50 -7.71
CA ARG A 190 -7.03 -16.23 -6.81
C ARG A 190 -7.55 -17.53 -6.19
N ARG A 191 -8.02 -17.47 -4.95
CA ARG A 191 -8.70 -18.57 -4.26
C ARG A 191 -10.03 -18.06 -3.71
N TYR A 192 -11.11 -18.75 -4.04
CA TYR A 192 -12.44 -18.41 -3.56
C TYR A 192 -12.52 -18.53 -2.04
N PHE A 193 -13.28 -17.62 -1.43
CA PHE A 193 -13.58 -17.66 -0.01
C PHE A 193 -14.42 -18.90 0.32
N ASP A 194 -14.02 -19.62 1.35
CA ASP A 194 -14.76 -20.74 1.91
C ASP A 194 -15.30 -20.32 3.29
N GLN A 195 -16.63 -20.31 3.43
CA GLN A 195 -17.31 -19.87 4.65
C GLN A 195 -17.00 -20.77 5.86
N ARG A 196 -16.54 -22.00 5.65
CA ARG A 196 -16.21 -22.94 6.72
C ARG A 196 -14.93 -22.57 7.47
N VAL A 197 -14.11 -21.69 6.90
CA VAL A 197 -12.81 -21.33 7.45
C VAL A 197 -12.76 -19.81 7.65
N GLY A 198 -12.44 -19.38 8.87
CA GLY A 198 -12.35 -17.97 9.22
C GLY A 198 -11.14 -17.29 8.55
N TRP A 199 -11.35 -16.74 7.35
CA TRP A 199 -10.35 -15.96 6.63
C TRP A 199 -10.82 -14.53 6.38
N PHE A 200 -9.87 -13.60 6.32
CA PHE A 200 -10.11 -12.30 5.70
C PHE A 200 -10.39 -12.50 4.21
N ALA A 201 -11.43 -11.83 3.72
CA ALA A 201 -11.84 -11.96 2.33
C ALA A 201 -12.28 -10.63 1.74
N ARG A 202 -11.92 -10.41 0.48
CA ARG A 202 -12.31 -9.24 -0.31
C ARG A 202 -13.34 -9.63 -1.37
N GLY A 203 -14.41 -8.84 -1.47
CA GLY A 203 -15.47 -9.03 -2.45
C GLY A 203 -15.16 -8.31 -3.77
N GLN A 204 -15.56 -8.91 -4.88
CA GLN A 204 -15.58 -8.33 -6.22
C GLN A 204 -16.90 -8.71 -6.89
N VAL A 205 -17.52 -7.79 -7.62
CA VAL A 205 -18.73 -8.09 -8.41
C VAL A 205 -18.27 -8.66 -9.75
N ASP A 206 -18.70 -9.88 -10.06
CA ASP A 206 -18.40 -10.55 -11.31
C ASP A 206 -19.59 -10.41 -12.28
N TYR A 207 -19.31 -9.88 -13.47
CA TYR A 207 -20.27 -9.67 -14.55
C TYR A 207 -20.07 -10.66 -15.72
N GLY A 208 -19.08 -11.57 -15.62
CA GLY A 208 -18.71 -12.52 -16.66
C GLY A 208 -19.33 -13.90 -16.49
N LEU A 209 -20.19 -14.07 -15.48
CA LEU A 209 -20.94 -15.31 -15.30
C LEU A 209 -22.16 -15.31 -16.23
N ASP A 210 -22.45 -16.46 -16.82
CA ASP A 210 -23.59 -16.74 -17.71
C ASP A 210 -24.92 -16.80 -16.93
N VAL A 211 -25.16 -15.78 -16.09
CA VAL A 211 -26.34 -15.63 -15.24
C VAL A 211 -26.88 -14.21 -15.38
N GLN A 212 -28.21 -14.08 -15.27
CA GLN A 212 -28.95 -12.85 -15.54
C GLN A 212 -28.71 -11.73 -14.49
N GLU A 213 -28.00 -12.04 -13.39
CA GLU A 213 -27.69 -11.11 -12.29
C GLU A 213 -26.21 -11.15 -11.90
N SER A 214 -25.63 -9.99 -11.56
CA SER A 214 -24.24 -9.88 -11.11
C SER A 214 -24.02 -10.59 -9.77
N LYS A 215 -23.13 -11.59 -9.71
CA LYS A 215 -22.81 -12.31 -8.46
C LYS A 215 -21.64 -11.65 -7.75
N THR A 216 -21.78 -11.39 -6.43
CA THR A 216 -20.63 -10.97 -5.61
C THR A 216 -19.78 -12.20 -5.28
N ILE A 217 -18.57 -12.24 -5.81
CA ILE A 217 -17.56 -13.27 -5.53
C ILE A 217 -16.63 -12.75 -4.43
N ARG A 218 -16.28 -13.61 -3.48
CA ARG A 218 -15.30 -13.28 -2.43
C ARG A 218 -14.04 -14.12 -2.61
N TYR A 219 -12.89 -13.47 -2.47
CA TYR A 219 -11.57 -14.12 -2.55
C TYR A 219 -10.83 -14.03 -1.21
N LEU A 220 -10.01 -15.02 -0.93
CA LEU A 220 -9.19 -15.09 0.28
C LEU A 220 -7.98 -14.15 0.22
N ASP A 221 -7.73 -13.46 1.33
CA ASP A 221 -6.46 -12.77 1.58
C ASP A 221 -5.46 -13.78 2.15
N ARG A 222 -4.37 -14.03 1.41
CA ARG A 222 -3.36 -15.03 1.79
C ARG A 222 -1.98 -14.67 1.28
N TRP A 223 -0.96 -15.21 1.96
CA TRP A 223 0.43 -15.16 1.50
C TRP A 223 0.61 -15.98 0.21
N ARG A 224 1.47 -15.48 -0.69
CA ARG A 224 1.92 -16.19 -1.89
C ARG A 224 3.01 -17.19 -1.50
N LEU A 225 2.58 -18.37 -1.08
CA LEU A 225 3.46 -19.53 -0.89
C LEU A 225 3.36 -20.42 -2.12
N GLU A 226 4.49 -20.63 -2.76
CA GLU A 226 4.64 -21.42 -3.98
C GLU A 226 5.70 -22.50 -3.75
N ILE A 227 5.49 -23.66 -4.36
CA ILE A 227 6.39 -24.81 -4.28
C ILE A 227 7.34 -24.72 -5.47
N ALA A 228 8.63 -24.94 -5.23
CA ALA A 228 9.62 -24.99 -6.30
C ALA A 228 9.29 -26.17 -7.25
N PRO A 229 9.41 -26.02 -8.57
CA PRO A 229 9.07 -27.09 -9.52
C PRO A 229 9.70 -28.45 -9.20
N GLU A 230 10.94 -28.44 -8.73
CA GLU A 230 11.72 -29.61 -8.31
C GLU A 230 11.19 -30.33 -7.06
N ASP A 231 10.39 -29.64 -6.25
CA ASP A 231 9.86 -30.14 -4.97
C ASP A 231 8.38 -30.53 -5.05
N ILE A 232 7.73 -30.40 -6.22
CA ILE A 232 6.31 -30.76 -6.42
C ILE A 232 6.07 -32.22 -6.06
N GLU A 233 6.88 -33.15 -6.57
CA GLU A 233 6.69 -34.58 -6.30
C GLU A 233 6.91 -34.92 -4.82
N LYS A 234 7.86 -34.25 -4.14
CA LYS A 234 8.08 -34.40 -2.70
C LYS A 234 6.86 -33.93 -1.91
N PHE A 235 6.34 -32.77 -2.27
CA PHE A 235 5.14 -32.21 -1.66
C PHE A 235 3.92 -33.13 -1.84
N GLU A 236 3.73 -33.69 -3.03
CA GLU A 236 2.65 -34.65 -3.32
C GLU A 236 2.79 -35.96 -2.53
N ARG A 237 4.01 -36.39 -2.21
CA ARG A 237 4.28 -37.52 -1.30
C ARG A 237 4.08 -37.19 0.18
N GLY A 238 3.75 -35.94 0.51
CA GLY A 238 3.59 -35.47 1.89
C GLY A 238 4.90 -35.14 2.59
N GLU A 239 6.00 -35.03 1.85
CA GLU A 239 7.27 -34.56 2.41
C GLU A 239 7.26 -33.04 2.59
N LEU A 240 7.92 -32.55 3.65
CA LEU A 240 8.01 -31.12 3.91
C LEU A 240 8.99 -30.43 2.96
N VAL A 241 8.50 -29.41 2.25
CA VAL A 241 9.28 -28.62 1.30
C VAL A 241 9.42 -27.17 1.78
N GLU A 242 10.37 -26.43 1.24
CA GLU A 242 10.50 -25.00 1.52
C GLU A 242 9.75 -24.18 0.46
N PRO A 243 9.03 -23.12 0.84
CA PRO A 243 8.41 -22.25 -0.13
C PRO A 243 9.47 -21.45 -0.90
N ILE A 244 9.24 -21.18 -2.19
CA ILE A 244 10.12 -20.35 -3.02
C ILE A 244 10.45 -19.01 -2.32
N LYS A 245 9.44 -18.41 -1.66
CA LYS A 245 9.61 -17.21 -0.84
C LYS A 245 8.98 -17.42 0.54
N PRO A 246 9.79 -17.59 1.60
CA PRO A 246 9.27 -17.65 2.96
C PRO A 246 8.72 -16.30 3.42
N ILE A 247 7.80 -16.34 4.38
CA ILE A 247 7.23 -15.17 5.05
C ILE A 247 8.26 -14.70 6.09
N ALA A 248 8.98 -13.63 5.80
CA ALA A 248 9.92 -13.04 6.75
C ALA A 248 9.30 -11.82 7.43
N TYR A 249 9.10 -11.92 8.75
CA TYR A 249 8.73 -10.78 9.58
C TYR A 249 9.95 -10.20 10.27
N TYR A 250 10.10 -8.89 10.21
CA TYR A 250 11.14 -8.15 10.92
C TYR A 250 10.56 -7.46 12.14
N ILE A 251 11.23 -7.57 13.29
CA ILE A 251 10.77 -6.93 14.53
C ILE A 251 11.30 -5.50 14.59
N ASP A 252 10.41 -4.51 14.64
CA ASP A 252 10.81 -3.10 14.69
C ASP A 252 11.85 -2.83 15.78
N ARG A 253 12.88 -2.02 15.45
CA ARG A 253 13.94 -1.62 16.37
C ARG A 253 13.38 -0.94 17.62
N ALA A 254 12.24 -0.27 17.51
CA ALA A 254 11.55 0.36 18.66
C ALA A 254 10.98 -0.67 19.68
N THR A 255 10.88 -1.94 19.31
CA THR A 255 10.36 -2.99 20.19
C THR A 255 11.32 -3.21 21.38
N PRO A 256 10.83 -3.13 22.64
CA PRO A 256 11.66 -3.36 23.81
C PRO A 256 12.34 -4.74 23.78
N LYS A 257 13.66 -4.79 24.04
CA LYS A 257 14.47 -6.02 23.94
C LYS A 257 13.87 -7.20 24.71
N LYS A 258 13.29 -6.96 25.89
CA LYS A 258 12.64 -7.98 26.71
C LYS A 258 11.48 -8.71 26.01
N TRP A 259 10.78 -8.04 25.08
CA TRP A 259 9.63 -8.61 24.39
C TRP A 259 9.98 -9.25 23.05
N ARG A 260 11.11 -8.87 22.42
CA ARG A 260 11.48 -9.35 21.08
C ARG A 260 11.53 -10.87 21.01
N LYS A 261 12.11 -11.53 22.02
CA LYS A 261 12.18 -13.00 22.08
C LYS A 261 10.80 -13.65 21.97
N TYR A 262 9.85 -13.18 22.78
CA TYR A 262 8.49 -13.73 22.82
C TYR A 262 7.69 -13.40 21.56
N ILE A 263 7.91 -12.22 20.97
CA ILE A 263 7.25 -11.85 19.71
C ILE A 263 7.76 -12.73 18.57
N LYS A 264 9.09 -12.96 18.49
CA LYS A 264 9.66 -13.87 17.50
C LYS A 264 9.13 -15.29 17.66
N GLN A 265 9.11 -15.78 18.90
CA GLN A 265 8.54 -17.09 19.22
C GLN A 265 7.07 -17.18 18.78
N GLY A 266 6.22 -16.20 19.12
CA GLY A 266 4.82 -16.24 18.71
C GLY A 266 4.58 -16.18 17.19
N ILE A 267 5.52 -15.60 16.43
CA ILE A 267 5.51 -15.64 14.97
C ILE A 267 5.91 -17.03 14.47
N GLU A 268 6.98 -17.59 15.03
CA GLU A 268 7.53 -18.90 14.64
C GLU A 268 6.70 -20.08 15.16
N ASP A 269 5.83 -19.90 16.17
CA ASP A 269 4.89 -20.91 16.63
C ASP A 269 3.89 -21.31 15.53
N TRP A 270 3.66 -20.43 14.53
CA TRP A 270 2.88 -20.75 13.34
C TRP A 270 3.58 -21.73 12.40
N GLN A 271 4.87 -22.00 12.59
CA GLN A 271 5.62 -22.95 11.79
C GLN A 271 4.96 -24.34 11.82
N VAL A 272 4.39 -24.75 12.96
CA VAL A 272 3.64 -26.02 13.09
C VAL A 272 2.43 -26.06 12.14
N ALA A 273 1.71 -24.95 11.98
CA ALA A 273 0.58 -24.87 11.07
C ALA A 273 1.03 -24.92 9.60
N PHE A 274 2.18 -24.33 9.27
CA PHE A 274 2.76 -24.42 7.93
C PHE A 274 3.30 -25.82 7.63
N GLU A 275 3.88 -26.50 8.61
CA GLU A 275 4.34 -27.89 8.48
C GLU A 275 3.17 -28.84 8.22
N ALA A 276 2.06 -28.66 8.95
CA ALA A 276 0.81 -29.38 8.66
C ALA A 276 0.26 -29.10 7.26
N ALA A 277 0.61 -27.96 6.66
CA ALA A 277 0.30 -27.60 5.27
C ALA A 277 1.37 -28.04 4.26
N GLY A 278 2.40 -28.79 4.70
CA GLY A 278 3.47 -29.33 3.85
C GLY A 278 4.70 -28.41 3.70
N PHE A 279 4.77 -27.30 4.42
CA PHE A 279 5.88 -26.35 4.33
C PHE A 279 6.72 -26.28 5.60
N LYS A 280 8.03 -26.52 5.49
CA LYS A 280 9.01 -26.18 6.53
C LYS A 280 9.62 -24.80 6.27
N ASN A 281 10.14 -24.14 7.31
CA ASN A 281 10.79 -22.82 7.25
C ASN A 281 9.95 -21.75 6.52
N ALA A 282 8.62 -21.84 6.64
CA ALA A 282 7.68 -21.03 5.86
C ALA A 282 7.48 -19.64 6.46
N ILE A 283 7.65 -19.50 7.77
CA ILE A 283 7.49 -18.24 8.51
C ILE A 283 8.70 -18.04 9.42
N LEU A 284 9.33 -16.88 9.31
CA LEU A 284 10.61 -16.58 9.96
C LEU A 284 10.53 -15.23 10.67
N ALA A 285 11.05 -15.15 11.88
CA ALA A 285 11.11 -13.91 12.65
C ALA A 285 12.55 -13.38 12.77
N LYS A 286 12.83 -12.26 12.11
CA LYS A 286 14.18 -11.67 11.99
C LYS A 286 14.29 -10.38 12.79
N ASP A 287 15.51 -10.08 13.24
CA ASP A 287 15.84 -8.70 13.59
C ASP A 287 16.07 -7.91 12.28
N PRO A 288 15.79 -6.60 12.28
CA PRO A 288 16.10 -5.73 11.17
C PRO A 288 17.62 -5.72 10.97
N PRO A 289 18.10 -5.70 9.72
CA PRO A 289 19.52 -5.55 9.42
C PRO A 289 20.10 -4.37 10.18
N THR A 290 21.36 -4.47 10.58
CA THR A 290 22.14 -3.33 11.06
C THR A 290 22.39 -2.35 9.92
N ALA A 291 22.77 -1.10 10.26
CA ALA A 291 23.10 -0.10 9.23
C ALA A 291 24.35 -0.50 8.41
N GLU A 292 25.18 -1.39 8.94
CA GLU A 292 26.35 -1.96 8.25
C GLU A 292 25.95 -3.05 7.25
N GLU A 293 24.90 -3.83 7.56
CA GLU A 293 24.38 -4.89 6.67
C GLU A 293 23.50 -4.34 5.55
N ASP A 294 22.61 -3.40 5.86
CA ASP A 294 21.73 -2.73 4.89
C ASP A 294 21.43 -1.31 5.37
N PRO A 295 22.21 -0.30 4.93
CA PRO A 295 22.01 1.10 5.33
C PRO A 295 20.69 1.67 4.80
N ASP A 296 20.15 1.10 3.73
CA ASP A 296 18.91 1.54 3.09
C ASP A 296 17.67 0.81 3.65
N TRP A 297 17.88 -0.12 4.59
CA TRP A 297 16.79 -0.83 5.23
C TRP A 297 15.85 0.15 5.94
N SER A 298 14.57 0.02 5.62
CA SER A 298 13.52 0.87 6.17
C SER A 298 12.29 0.04 6.46
N PRO A 299 11.59 0.29 7.59
CA PRO A 299 10.32 -0.37 7.86
C PRO A 299 9.19 0.09 6.92
N GLU A 300 9.44 1.10 6.08
CA GLU A 300 8.52 1.57 5.04
C GLU A 300 8.81 0.96 3.65
N ASP A 301 9.87 0.17 3.49
CA ASP A 301 10.13 -0.57 2.24
C ASP A 301 9.23 -1.82 2.19
N VAL A 302 8.37 -1.91 1.17
CA VAL A 302 7.36 -2.97 1.03
C VAL A 302 7.97 -4.37 0.84
N ARG A 303 9.27 -4.46 0.54
CA ARG A 303 9.98 -5.74 0.47
C ARG A 303 10.08 -6.42 1.84
N TYR A 304 9.95 -5.66 2.93
CA TYR A 304 10.08 -6.14 4.29
C TYR A 304 8.76 -6.01 5.06
N SER A 305 8.23 -7.14 5.55
CA SER A 305 7.07 -7.12 6.45
C SER A 305 7.53 -6.86 7.87
N VAL A 306 7.12 -5.73 8.46
CA VAL A 306 7.63 -5.29 9.77
C VAL A 306 6.53 -5.29 10.82
N VAL A 307 6.79 -5.97 11.94
CA VAL A 307 5.95 -5.90 13.14
C VAL A 307 6.33 -4.65 13.91
N ARG A 308 5.44 -3.65 13.89
CA ARG A 308 5.70 -2.34 14.52
C ARG A 308 5.23 -2.32 15.96
N TYR A 309 6.06 -1.76 16.83
CA TYR A 309 5.71 -1.51 18.22
C TYR A 309 5.22 -0.07 18.36
N LEU A 310 3.90 0.10 18.49
CA LEU A 310 3.26 1.41 18.55
C LEU A 310 2.76 1.68 19.97
N ALA A 311 3.00 2.89 20.47
CA ALA A 311 2.36 3.37 21.69
C ALA A 311 0.88 3.65 21.39
N SER A 312 0.00 2.74 21.80
CA SER A 312 -1.46 2.85 21.68
C SER A 312 -2.11 2.56 23.03
N PRO A 313 -3.20 3.24 23.41
CA PRO A 313 -4.01 2.86 24.57
C PRO A 313 -4.73 1.50 24.36
N ILE A 314 -4.75 0.98 23.12
CA ILE A 314 -5.26 -0.36 22.79
C ILE A 314 -4.06 -1.33 22.79
N GLN A 315 -4.09 -2.35 23.65
CA GLN A 315 -3.10 -3.44 23.65
C GLN A 315 -3.18 -4.22 22.33
N MET A 316 -2.23 -4.02 21.42
CA MET A 316 -1.77 -5.01 20.42
C MET A 316 -0.64 -4.42 19.56
N PRO A 317 0.49 -5.13 19.34
CA PRO A 317 1.39 -4.80 18.23
C PRO A 317 0.64 -5.05 16.90
N MET A 318 0.52 -4.03 16.07
CA MET A 318 -0.07 -4.17 14.73
C MET A 318 0.99 -4.62 13.74
N VAL A 319 0.76 -5.76 13.09
CA VAL A 319 1.55 -6.19 11.94
C VAL A 319 1.23 -5.26 10.76
N HIS A 320 2.25 -4.56 10.26
CA HIS A 320 2.11 -3.72 9.07
C HIS A 320 2.69 -4.51 7.90
N THR A 321 1.80 -5.06 7.07
CA THR A 321 2.14 -5.64 5.76
C THR A 321 1.99 -4.61 4.65
#